data_AF-A0A9E6ZNK4-F1
#
_entry.id   AF-A0A9E6ZNK4-F1
#
_cell.length_a   1.000
_cell.length_b   1.000
_cell.length_c   1.000
_cell.angle_alpha   90.00
_cell.angle_beta   90.00
_cell.angle_gamma   90.00
#
_symmetry.space_group_name_H-M   'P 1'
#
loop_
_entity.id
_entity.type
_entity.pdbx_description
1 polymer ?
#
loop_
_entity_poly.entity_id
_entity_poly.type
_entity_poly.pdbx_seq_one_letter_code
_entity_poly.pdbx_strand_id
1 'polypeptide(L)'
;MIKGFSEPKRIPRVGKIYLGVKTVNDGGKEYPKATDYFVVRADGTNTSDQAAAAFHEVYGDKPKEITICFPTDDPEQFMPQALCSYKGSQGRGRLWCKGDGETAVREDGNGGYTQVHCAYKECEFYKAKQCKELTRLIFLLPEVKGIGIWELDSTSYYTSQNLIGSIQLIRQLTRGRIAMIPLTLRVVPMQAQVAGHPKTIYVLDLKLENVKMMDLLNKVATIALDEPTMDFERPNDNEMPDDLYIESSIVPDDSIPSQTLSSIPKSTINPQPAKQNPISGLPVIPVADLGEGETVGVLVDSEFKKHKGQDFVKLTIEMARTGDRVEAMTGETELVSAIRQLQKGTTIHIKSTKLERVPTPVIQELAIVS
;
A
#
# COMPACT_ATOMS: atom_id res chain seq x y z
N MET A 1 21.63 -20.95 -11.60
CA MET A 1 21.42 -20.29 -10.29
C MET A 1 20.83 -21.30 -9.32
N ILE A 2 21.21 -21.23 -8.04
CA ILE A 2 20.65 -22.09 -7.00
C ILE A 2 19.26 -21.54 -6.65
N LYS A 3 18.21 -22.34 -6.87
CA LYS A 3 16.84 -22.00 -6.48
C LYS A 3 16.79 -21.73 -4.97
N GLY A 4 16.28 -20.57 -4.56
CA GLY A 4 16.14 -20.19 -3.16
C GLY A 4 17.41 -19.68 -2.46
N PHE A 5 18.53 -19.54 -3.17
CA PHE A 5 19.76 -18.94 -2.60
C PHE A 5 20.12 -17.63 -3.29
N SER A 6 19.91 -17.57 -4.61
CA SER A 6 19.93 -16.32 -5.36
C SER A 6 18.58 -15.63 -5.19
N GLU A 7 18.27 -15.19 -3.97
CA GLU A 7 17.19 -14.22 -3.71
C GLU A 7 17.43 -12.95 -4.53
N PRO A 8 16.39 -12.16 -4.85
CA PRO A 8 16.52 -11.07 -5.81
C PRO A 8 17.63 -10.11 -5.41
N LYS A 9 18.46 -9.75 -6.39
CA LYS A 9 19.52 -8.75 -6.23
C LYS A 9 18.87 -7.40 -6.00
N ARG A 10 18.67 -7.04 -4.73
CA ARG A 10 18.06 -5.78 -4.33
C ARG A 10 19.04 -4.64 -4.56
N ILE A 11 18.57 -3.58 -5.20
CA ILE A 11 19.29 -2.31 -5.23
C ILE A 11 19.39 -1.78 -3.79
N PRO A 12 20.59 -1.52 -3.25
CA PRO A 12 20.75 -1.05 -1.88
C PRO A 12 20.35 0.42 -1.74
N ARG A 13 19.94 0.80 -0.53
CA ARG A 13 19.74 2.20 -0.16
C ARG A 13 21.06 2.95 -0.05
N VAL A 14 21.16 4.09 -0.72
CA VAL A 14 22.34 4.99 -0.74
C VAL A 14 22.17 6.16 0.22
N GLY A 15 20.95 6.69 0.34
CA GLY A 15 20.70 7.87 1.14
C GLY A 15 19.23 8.13 1.43
N LYS A 16 19.00 9.04 2.36
CA LYS A 16 17.67 9.53 2.74
C LYS A 16 17.60 11.04 2.60
N ILE A 17 16.52 11.52 2.01
CA ILE A 17 16.21 12.94 1.83
C ILE A 17 15.10 13.32 2.79
N TYR A 18 15.29 14.43 3.50
CA TYR A 18 14.36 14.95 4.49
C TYR A 18 13.67 16.23 3.99
N LEU A 19 12.50 16.53 4.54
CA LEU A 19 11.70 17.72 4.22
C LEU A 19 11.70 18.77 5.34
N GLY A 20 12.53 18.56 6.36
CA GLY A 20 12.64 19.45 7.50
C GLY A 20 13.95 19.32 8.24
N VAL A 21 14.16 20.29 9.12
CA VAL A 21 15.29 20.35 10.05
C VAL A 21 14.79 20.37 11.48
N LYS A 22 15.54 19.75 12.41
CA LYS A 22 15.26 19.91 13.84
C LYS A 22 15.63 21.32 14.28
N THR A 23 14.71 21.98 14.97
CA THR A 23 14.89 23.31 15.56
C THR A 23 14.58 23.22 17.05
N VAL A 24 15.25 24.02 17.88
CA VAL A 24 14.99 24.11 19.32
C VAL A 24 14.14 25.35 19.58
N ASN A 25 13.10 25.23 20.41
CA ASN A 25 12.35 26.40 20.87
C ASN A 25 13.07 27.10 22.05
N ASP A 26 12.58 28.28 22.45
CA ASP A 26 13.15 29.03 23.59
C ASP A 26 13.13 28.25 24.92
N GLY A 27 12.27 27.23 25.03
CA GLY A 27 12.17 26.32 26.17
C GLY A 27 13.05 25.07 26.08
N GLY A 28 13.98 25.00 25.11
CA GLY A 28 14.91 23.87 24.96
C GLY A 28 14.31 22.60 24.36
N LYS A 29 13.05 22.62 23.93
CA LYS A 29 12.36 21.48 23.31
C LYS A 29 12.61 21.46 21.80
N GLU A 30 13.15 20.35 21.31
CA GLU A 30 13.34 20.11 19.87
C GLU A 30 12.01 19.85 19.15
N TYR A 31 11.86 20.42 17.96
CA TYR A 31 10.74 20.18 17.06
C TYR A 31 11.19 20.22 15.60
N PRO A 32 10.60 19.40 14.72
CA PRO A 32 10.86 19.46 13.30
C PRO A 32 10.21 20.69 12.70
N LYS A 33 10.98 21.38 11.85
CA LYS A 33 10.54 22.54 11.08
C LYS A 33 10.67 22.19 9.60
N ALA A 34 9.53 22.20 8.89
CA ALA A 34 9.51 21.99 7.44
C ALA A 34 10.33 23.07 6.72
N THR A 35 11.07 22.66 5.70
CA THR A 35 11.88 23.52 4.83
C THR A 35 11.22 23.68 3.46
N ASP A 36 11.64 24.69 2.70
CA ASP A 36 11.23 24.91 1.31
C ASP A 36 12.23 24.33 0.30
N TYR A 37 13.09 23.42 0.76
CA TYR A 37 14.15 22.75 0.02
C TYR A 37 14.38 21.34 0.57
N PHE A 38 15.00 20.48 -0.23
CA PHE A 38 15.41 19.13 0.16
C PHE A 38 16.61 19.17 1.08
N VAL A 39 16.53 18.46 2.20
CA VAL A 39 17.60 18.38 3.19
C VAL A 39 18.27 17.02 3.07
N VAL A 40 19.55 17.01 2.73
CA VAL A 40 20.40 15.81 2.78
C VAL A 40 21.48 16.06 3.83
N ARG A 41 21.70 15.07 4.69
CA ARG A 41 22.72 15.12 5.74
C ARG A 41 23.30 13.73 5.95
N ALA A 42 24.60 13.66 6.22
CA ALA A 42 25.19 12.44 6.72
C ALA A 42 24.72 12.20 8.16
N ASP A 43 24.27 10.97 8.44
CA ASP A 43 23.73 10.58 9.75
C ASP A 43 24.34 9.28 10.29
N GLY A 44 25.26 8.67 9.53
CA GLY A 44 25.96 7.43 9.89
C GLY A 44 25.10 6.17 9.81
N THR A 45 23.81 6.30 9.50
CA THR A 45 22.86 5.16 9.42
C THR A 45 22.23 5.04 8.04
N ASN A 46 21.76 6.15 7.47
CA ASN A 46 20.97 6.18 6.25
C ASN A 46 21.74 6.79 5.08
N THR A 47 22.52 7.83 5.35
CA THR A 47 23.30 8.55 4.34
C THR A 47 24.74 8.66 4.80
N SER A 48 25.68 8.18 3.98
CA SER A 48 27.12 8.33 4.21
C SER A 48 27.61 9.74 3.87
N ASP A 49 28.76 10.14 4.41
CA ASP A 49 29.42 11.41 4.07
C ASP A 49 29.65 11.54 2.55
N GLN A 50 30.05 10.45 1.91
CA GLN A 50 30.29 10.42 0.47
C GLN A 50 28.99 10.63 -0.33
N ALA A 51 27.89 9.99 0.06
CA ALA A 51 26.60 10.13 -0.62
C ALA A 51 26.02 11.54 -0.43
N ALA A 52 26.12 12.10 0.78
CA ALA A 52 25.70 13.47 1.05
C ALA A 52 26.53 14.49 0.24
N ALA A 53 27.86 14.33 0.21
CA ALA A 53 28.74 15.19 -0.58
C ALA A 53 28.44 15.09 -2.09
N ALA A 54 28.21 13.88 -2.61
CA ALA A 54 27.85 13.69 -4.02
C ALA A 54 26.51 14.35 -4.38
N PHE A 55 25.54 14.32 -3.47
CA PHE A 55 24.27 15.03 -3.65
C PHE A 55 24.48 16.55 -3.72
N HIS A 56 25.23 17.11 -2.77
CA HIS A 56 25.49 18.56 -2.72
C HIS A 56 26.39 19.05 -3.85
N GLU A 57 27.26 18.21 -4.41
CA GLU A 57 28.05 18.54 -5.61
C GLU A 57 27.16 18.87 -6.81
N VAL A 58 26.02 18.18 -6.95
CA VAL A 58 25.09 18.34 -8.08
C VAL A 58 24.05 19.42 -7.81
N TYR A 59 23.41 19.37 -6.63
CA TYR A 59 22.23 20.16 -6.34
C TYR A 59 22.48 21.34 -5.37
N GLY A 60 23.68 21.44 -4.80
CA GLY A 60 24.02 22.44 -3.77
C GLY A 60 23.37 22.15 -2.40
N ASP A 61 23.45 23.12 -1.50
CA ASP A 61 23.06 22.94 -0.09
C ASP A 61 21.55 23.00 0.17
N LYS A 62 20.82 23.79 -0.64
CA LYS A 62 19.38 24.04 -0.44
C LYS A 62 18.58 23.92 -1.75
N PRO A 63 18.64 22.76 -2.43
CA PRO A 63 17.91 22.57 -3.67
C PRO A 63 16.40 22.52 -3.43
N LYS A 64 15.66 23.28 -4.24
CA LYS A 64 14.19 23.25 -4.25
C LYS A 64 13.64 22.25 -5.28
N GLU A 65 14.53 21.73 -6.11
CA GLU A 65 14.26 20.88 -7.26
C GLU A 65 15.39 19.87 -7.41
N ILE A 66 15.02 18.62 -7.68
CA ILE A 66 15.95 17.54 -7.99
C ILE A 66 15.39 16.69 -9.14
N THR A 67 16.27 16.11 -9.93
CA THR A 67 15.90 15.13 -10.96
C THR A 67 15.92 13.73 -10.37
N ILE A 68 14.82 12.99 -10.54
CA ILE A 68 14.62 11.64 -10.03
C ILE A 68 14.21 10.68 -11.15
N CYS A 69 14.45 9.39 -10.96
CA CYS A 69 13.87 8.32 -11.77
C CYS A 69 13.26 7.26 -10.84
N PHE A 70 12.12 6.66 -11.21
CA PHE A 70 11.61 5.51 -10.46
C PHE A 70 12.29 4.21 -10.91
N PRO A 71 12.53 3.26 -9.98
CA PRO A 71 13.18 1.99 -10.31
C PRO A 71 12.24 1.01 -11.05
N THR A 72 10.92 1.12 -10.85
CA THR A 72 9.91 0.21 -11.42
C THR A 72 8.67 0.96 -11.90
N ASP A 73 7.84 0.27 -12.68
CA ASP A 73 6.61 0.81 -13.26
C ASP A 73 5.39 0.69 -12.32
N ASP A 74 5.58 0.05 -11.16
CA ASP A 74 4.56 -0.21 -10.14
C ASP A 74 4.67 0.78 -8.97
N PRO A 75 3.73 1.75 -8.83
CA PRO A 75 3.73 2.72 -7.75
C PRO A 75 3.68 2.13 -6.35
N GLU A 76 3.11 0.94 -6.16
CA GLU A 76 3.05 0.33 -4.82
C GLU A 76 4.45 -0.05 -4.29
N GLN A 77 5.39 -0.30 -5.21
CA GLN A 77 6.76 -0.62 -4.84
C GLN A 77 7.55 0.63 -4.45
N PHE A 78 7.46 1.69 -5.25
CA PHE A 78 8.29 2.89 -5.08
C PHE A 78 7.60 4.03 -4.31
N MET A 79 6.30 3.93 -4.06
CA MET A 79 5.53 4.88 -3.27
C MET A 79 4.56 4.17 -2.29
N PRO A 80 5.02 3.23 -1.45
CA PRO A 80 4.15 2.58 -0.49
C PRO A 80 3.58 3.59 0.51
N GLN A 81 2.31 3.36 0.89
CA GLN A 81 1.59 4.12 1.88
C GLN A 81 1.10 3.21 3.00
N ALA A 82 1.22 3.67 4.24
CA ALA A 82 0.73 2.93 5.39
C ALA A 82 0.38 3.87 6.55
N LEU A 83 -0.50 3.41 7.43
CA LEU A 83 -0.75 4.00 8.72
C LEU A 83 0.28 3.48 9.71
N CYS A 84 1.20 4.34 10.15
CA CYS A 84 2.30 3.95 11.03
C CYS A 84 2.21 4.65 12.39
N SER A 85 2.32 3.85 13.45
CA SER A 85 2.48 4.31 14.82
C SER A 85 3.76 3.72 15.41
N TYR A 86 4.51 4.55 16.13
CA TYR A 86 5.79 4.19 16.74
C TYR A 86 5.67 4.30 18.25
N LYS A 87 6.27 3.34 18.95
CA LYS A 87 6.32 3.26 20.41
C LYS A 87 7.76 3.47 20.89
N GLY A 88 7.94 4.26 21.94
CA GLY A 88 9.26 4.55 22.50
C GLY A 88 9.28 5.79 23.39
N SER A 89 10.47 6.33 23.59
CA SER A 89 10.76 7.42 24.53
C SER A 89 11.97 8.22 24.06
N GLN A 90 12.06 9.50 24.45
CA GLN A 90 13.20 10.39 24.17
C GLN A 90 13.49 10.56 22.67
N GLY A 91 12.45 10.72 21.85
CA GLY A 91 12.55 10.97 20.42
C GLY A 91 13.02 9.76 19.60
N ARG A 92 13.10 8.58 20.22
CA ARG A 92 13.37 7.30 19.55
C ARG A 92 12.12 6.43 19.65
N GLY A 93 11.78 5.79 18.54
CA GLY A 93 10.62 4.92 18.46
C GLY A 93 10.90 3.74 17.55
N ARG A 94 10.32 2.60 17.89
CA ARG A 94 10.25 1.42 17.04
C ARG A 94 8.84 1.27 16.50
N LEU A 95 8.69 0.66 15.35
CA LEU A 95 7.38 0.43 14.76
C LEU A 95 6.53 -0.39 15.73
N TRP A 96 5.37 0.15 16.06
CA TRP A 96 4.44 -0.46 17.00
C TRP A 96 3.18 -0.97 16.31
N CYS A 97 2.69 -0.24 15.31
CA CYS A 97 1.53 -0.62 14.53
C CYS A 97 1.70 -0.12 13.09
N LYS A 98 1.49 -1.00 12.11
CA LYS A 98 1.43 -0.67 10.68
C LYS A 98 0.13 -1.20 10.09
N GLY A 99 -0.66 -0.36 9.44
CA GLY A 99 -1.92 -0.78 8.83
C GLY A 99 -2.24 -0.10 7.52
N ASP A 100 -3.28 -0.59 6.85
CA ASP A 100 -3.78 -0.11 5.55
C ASP A 100 -5.11 0.65 5.67
N GLY A 101 -5.72 0.63 6.86
CA GLY A 101 -7.02 1.24 7.13
C GLY A 101 -8.15 0.23 7.28
N GLU A 102 -7.87 -1.06 7.10
CA GLU A 102 -8.78 -2.18 7.33
C GLU A 102 -8.15 -3.21 8.29
N THR A 103 -6.89 -3.54 8.07
CA THR A 103 -6.06 -4.41 8.90
C THR A 103 -4.79 -3.70 9.37
N ALA A 104 -4.24 -4.15 10.48
CA ALA A 104 -2.95 -3.69 10.95
C ALA A 104 -2.16 -4.83 11.60
N VAL A 105 -0.84 -4.79 11.46
CA VAL A 105 0.10 -5.59 12.23
C VAL A 105 0.56 -4.75 13.40
N ARG A 106 0.28 -5.22 14.62
CA ARG A 106 0.59 -4.52 15.87
C ARG A 106 1.47 -5.38 16.77
N GLU A 107 2.41 -4.75 17.46
CA GLU A 107 3.21 -5.42 18.47
C GLU A 107 2.35 -5.85 19.68
N ASP A 108 2.52 -7.08 20.14
CA ASP A 108 1.74 -7.66 21.24
C ASP A 108 2.32 -7.39 22.65
N GLY A 109 3.47 -6.72 22.73
CA GLY A 109 4.18 -6.41 23.98
C GLY A 109 5.06 -7.54 24.53
N ASN A 110 5.05 -8.72 23.90
CA ASN A 110 5.92 -9.87 24.21
C ASN A 110 7.02 -10.07 23.16
N GLY A 111 7.29 -9.04 22.34
CA GLY A 111 8.23 -9.10 21.23
C GLY A 111 7.67 -9.77 19.98
N GLY A 112 6.38 -10.10 19.95
CA GLY A 112 5.67 -10.62 18.79
C GLY A 112 4.83 -9.57 18.08
N TYR A 113 4.32 -9.93 16.90
CA TYR A 113 3.37 -9.11 16.14
C TYR A 113 2.09 -9.91 15.90
N THR A 114 0.95 -9.23 16.00
CA THR A 114 -0.37 -9.80 15.78
C THR A 114 -1.18 -8.95 14.81
N GLN A 115 -2.04 -9.59 14.03
CA GLN A 115 -2.95 -8.90 13.13
C GLN A 115 -4.18 -8.45 13.91
N VAL A 116 -4.52 -7.17 13.80
CA VAL A 116 -5.67 -6.52 14.43
C VAL A 116 -6.49 -5.78 13.37
N HIS A 117 -7.74 -5.49 13.70
CA HIS A 117 -8.56 -4.61 12.87
C HIS A 117 -8.06 -3.16 12.96
N CYS A 118 -7.89 -2.50 11.81
CA CYS A 118 -7.54 -1.09 11.74
C CYS A 118 -8.79 -0.23 11.57
N ALA A 119 -9.16 0.54 12.60
CA ALA A 119 -10.28 1.47 12.53
C ALA A 119 -9.94 2.82 11.88
N TYR A 120 -8.72 2.98 11.36
CA TYR A 120 -8.19 4.19 10.72
C TYR A 120 -8.58 5.50 11.45
N LYS A 121 -9.44 6.33 10.87
CA LYS A 121 -9.85 7.64 11.43
C LYS A 121 -10.60 7.52 12.74
N GLU A 122 -11.23 6.38 12.99
CA GLU A 122 -11.91 6.09 14.25
C GLU A 122 -10.99 5.54 15.33
N CYS A 123 -9.77 5.14 14.98
CA CYS A 123 -8.76 4.64 15.90
C CYS A 123 -8.33 5.72 16.90
N GLU A 124 -8.22 5.35 18.18
CA GLU A 124 -7.81 6.24 19.27
C GLU A 124 -6.42 6.84 19.02
N PHE A 125 -5.48 6.03 18.55
CA PHE A 125 -4.10 6.47 18.24
C PHE A 125 -4.05 7.45 17.08
N TYR A 126 -4.95 7.31 16.10
CA TYR A 126 -5.06 8.26 15.00
C TYR A 126 -5.64 9.59 15.48
N LYS A 127 -6.73 9.55 16.27
CA LYS A 127 -7.32 10.74 16.90
C LYS A 127 -6.34 11.47 17.81
N ALA A 128 -5.48 10.72 18.52
CA ALA A 128 -4.40 11.24 19.35
C ALA A 128 -3.18 11.76 18.55
N LYS A 129 -3.17 11.66 17.22
CA LYS A 129 -2.04 12.03 16.33
C LYS A 129 -0.75 11.22 16.58
N GLN A 130 -0.90 10.01 17.12
CA GLN A 130 0.17 9.03 17.35
C GLN A 130 0.27 7.98 16.23
N CYS A 131 -0.75 7.88 15.38
CA CYS A 131 -0.72 7.12 14.13
C CYS A 131 -0.83 8.12 12.96
N LYS A 132 0.05 8.00 11.96
CA LYS A 132 0.12 8.93 10.82
C LYS A 132 0.03 8.18 9.50
N GLU A 133 -0.59 8.84 8.50
CA GLU A 133 -0.55 8.45 7.09
C GLU A 133 0.88 8.67 6.57
N LEU A 134 1.71 7.63 6.54
CA LEU A 134 3.09 7.70 6.08
C LEU A 134 3.15 7.30 4.60
N THR A 135 3.73 8.18 3.78
CA THR A 135 4.06 7.92 2.38
C THR A 135 5.57 7.91 2.26
N ARG A 136 6.13 6.82 1.74
CA ARG A 136 7.56 6.72 1.45
C ARG A 136 7.78 6.70 -0.04
N LEU A 137 8.54 7.66 -0.56
CA LEU A 137 8.93 7.74 -1.95
C LEU A 137 10.35 7.18 -2.12
N ILE A 138 10.53 6.29 -3.09
CA ILE A 138 11.77 5.59 -3.37
C ILE A 138 12.14 5.86 -4.82
N PHE A 139 13.35 6.36 -5.05
CA PHE A 139 13.76 6.77 -6.39
C PHE A 139 15.28 6.71 -6.55
N LEU A 140 15.73 6.90 -7.78
CA LEU A 140 17.13 7.02 -8.15
C LEU A 140 17.43 8.49 -8.43
N LEU A 141 18.66 8.91 -8.17
CA LEU A 141 19.18 10.22 -8.56
C LEU A 141 20.14 10.04 -9.74
N PRO A 142 19.69 10.17 -11.00
CA PRO A 142 20.50 9.85 -12.18
C PRO A 142 21.73 10.76 -12.33
N GLU A 143 21.71 11.96 -11.76
CA GLU A 143 22.78 12.95 -11.87
C GLU A 143 23.82 12.84 -10.73
N VAL A 144 23.51 12.11 -9.66
CA VAL A 144 24.36 11.98 -8.46
C VAL A 144 25.26 10.76 -8.56
N LYS A 145 26.53 10.91 -8.19
CA LYS A 145 27.47 9.78 -8.15
C LYS A 145 27.05 8.77 -7.08
N GLY A 146 27.04 7.48 -7.45
CA GLY A 146 26.67 6.38 -6.57
C GLY A 146 25.33 5.76 -6.98
N ILE A 147 25.38 4.53 -7.48
CA ILE A 147 24.18 3.82 -7.95
C ILE A 147 23.47 3.19 -6.76
N GLY A 148 22.23 3.61 -6.52
CA GLY A 148 21.30 2.95 -5.61
C GLY A 148 20.08 3.83 -5.30
N ILE A 149 19.19 3.32 -4.45
CA ILE A 149 17.93 3.99 -4.15
C ILE A 149 18.09 5.06 -3.07
N TRP A 150 17.29 6.11 -3.20
CA TRP A 150 17.11 7.17 -2.23
C TRP A 150 15.68 7.11 -1.70
N GLU A 151 15.52 7.36 -0.40
CA GLU A 151 14.22 7.37 0.27
C GLU A 151 13.85 8.79 0.71
N LEU A 152 12.56 9.13 0.62
CA LEU A 152 11.98 10.33 1.21
C LEU A 152 10.65 9.98 1.88
N ASP A 153 10.49 10.38 3.13
CA ASP A 153 9.26 10.16 3.89
C ASP A 153 8.40 11.43 3.96
N SER A 154 7.08 11.29 3.90
CA SER A 154 6.13 12.39 4.12
C SER A 154 4.87 11.90 4.81
N THR A 155 4.35 12.70 5.74
CA THR A 155 3.02 12.50 6.35
C THR A 155 1.99 13.54 5.89
N SER A 156 2.26 14.25 4.79
CA SER A 156 1.40 15.31 4.29
C SER A 156 0.39 14.76 3.28
N TYR A 157 -0.90 14.80 3.64
CA TYR A 157 -2.00 14.43 2.75
C TYR A 157 -1.88 15.10 1.36
N TYR A 158 -1.61 16.41 1.31
CA TYR A 158 -1.49 17.14 0.05
C TYR A 158 -0.29 16.68 -0.79
N THR A 159 0.82 16.34 -0.15
CA THR A 159 1.98 15.75 -0.85
C THR A 159 1.60 14.41 -1.46
N SER A 160 0.99 13.52 -0.67
CA SER A 160 0.59 12.20 -1.14
C SER A 160 -0.39 12.28 -2.32
N GLN A 161 -1.43 13.12 -2.22
CA GLN A 161 -2.41 13.29 -3.29
C GLN A 161 -1.79 13.90 -4.55
N ASN A 162 -0.92 14.90 -4.41
CA ASN A 162 -0.28 15.53 -5.57
C ASN A 162 0.64 14.54 -6.30
N LEU A 163 1.44 13.77 -5.56
CA LEU A 163 2.29 12.72 -6.13
C LEU A 163 1.47 11.63 -6.84
N ILE A 164 0.41 11.11 -6.21
CA ILE A 164 -0.49 10.12 -6.83
C ILE A 164 -1.05 10.65 -8.14
N GLY A 165 -1.57 11.88 -8.15
CA GLY A 165 -2.12 12.51 -9.35
C GLY A 165 -1.08 12.65 -10.47
N SER A 166 0.11 13.15 -10.16
CA SER A 166 1.20 13.28 -11.14
C SER A 166 1.67 11.92 -11.68
N ILE A 167 1.86 10.93 -10.81
CA ILE A 167 2.26 9.57 -11.20
C ILE A 167 1.22 8.94 -12.12
N GLN A 168 -0.07 9.03 -11.77
CA GLN A 168 -1.15 8.52 -12.59
C GLN A 168 -1.17 9.20 -13.96
N LEU A 169 -1.08 10.53 -14.01
CA LEU A 169 -1.03 11.27 -15.28
C LEU A 169 0.14 10.81 -16.16
N ILE A 170 1.34 10.74 -15.60
CA ILE A 170 2.53 10.32 -16.35
C ILE A 170 2.33 8.91 -16.89
N ARG A 171 1.90 7.96 -16.05
CA ARG A 171 1.61 6.58 -16.46
C ARG A 171 0.55 6.51 -17.56
N GLN A 172 -0.50 7.31 -17.50
CA GLN A 172 -1.53 7.32 -18.57
C GLN A 172 -0.94 7.80 -19.90
N LEU A 173 -0.10 8.83 -19.88
CA LEU A 173 0.56 9.37 -21.09
C LEU A 173 1.57 8.40 -21.70
N THR A 174 2.17 7.54 -20.89
CA THR A 174 3.25 6.62 -21.26
C THR A 174 2.82 5.17 -21.36
N ARG A 175 1.51 4.89 -21.32
CA ARG A 175 0.93 3.53 -21.36
C ARG A 175 1.45 2.62 -20.24
N GLY A 176 1.45 3.14 -19.02
CA GLY A 176 1.85 2.45 -17.79
C GLY A 176 3.30 2.67 -17.38
N ARG A 177 4.15 3.23 -18.25
CA ARG A 177 5.61 3.33 -18.05
C ARG A 177 6.02 4.57 -17.26
N ILE A 178 6.76 4.40 -16.19
CA ILE A 178 7.32 5.51 -15.41
C ILE A 178 8.73 5.20 -14.90
N ALA A 179 9.14 3.93 -14.89
CA ALA A 179 10.48 3.51 -14.57
C ALA A 179 11.50 4.19 -15.47
N MET A 180 12.60 4.65 -14.88
CA MET A 180 13.75 5.24 -15.57
C MET A 180 13.46 6.47 -16.44
N ILE A 181 12.25 7.02 -16.38
CA ILE A 181 11.95 8.33 -16.99
C ILE A 181 12.47 9.41 -16.04
N PRO A 182 13.34 10.32 -16.49
CA PRO A 182 13.77 11.45 -15.67
C PRO A 182 12.60 12.39 -15.40
N LEU A 183 12.27 12.56 -14.13
CA LEU A 183 11.22 13.43 -13.63
C LEU A 183 11.81 14.50 -12.72
N THR A 184 11.16 15.65 -12.71
CA THR A 184 11.51 16.77 -11.84
C THR A 184 10.66 16.69 -10.58
N LEU A 185 11.30 16.53 -9.42
CA LEU A 185 10.65 16.58 -8.10
C LEU A 185 10.96 17.93 -7.43
N ARG A 186 9.93 18.63 -6.96
CA ARG A 186 10.04 19.98 -6.38
C ARG A 186 9.38 20.10 -5.04
N VAL A 187 9.91 20.99 -4.21
CA VAL A 187 9.25 21.50 -3.00
C VAL A 187 8.58 22.82 -3.34
N VAL A 188 7.25 22.85 -3.37
CA VAL A 188 6.47 24.04 -3.75
C VAL A 188 5.61 24.55 -2.59
N PRO A 189 5.48 25.87 -2.40
CA PRO A 189 4.57 26.43 -1.41
C PRO A 189 3.12 26.27 -1.87
N MET A 190 2.25 25.81 -0.96
CA MET A 190 0.82 25.69 -1.15
C MET A 190 0.11 26.40 0.00
N GLN A 191 -0.89 27.22 -0.31
CA GLN A 191 -1.77 27.77 0.71
C GLN A 191 -2.81 26.73 1.09
N ALA A 192 -2.82 26.31 2.35
CA ALA A 192 -3.81 25.41 2.91
C ALA A 192 -4.52 26.07 4.09
N GLN A 193 -5.78 25.71 4.31
CA GLN A 193 -6.48 26.08 5.54
C GLN A 193 -6.23 25.03 6.60
N VAL A 194 -5.40 25.36 7.59
CA VAL A 194 -5.15 24.50 8.75
C VAL A 194 -5.92 25.09 9.92
N ALA A 195 -6.91 24.36 10.43
CA ALA A 195 -7.79 24.82 11.52
C ALA A 195 -8.46 26.19 11.22
N GLY A 196 -8.87 26.42 9.97
CA GLY A 196 -9.55 27.64 9.54
C GLY A 196 -8.65 28.84 9.24
N HIS A 197 -7.33 28.73 9.49
CA HIS A 197 -6.37 29.80 9.18
C HIS A 197 -5.54 29.47 7.95
N PRO A 198 -5.30 30.44 7.05
CA PRO A 198 -4.41 30.25 5.91
C PRO A 198 -2.98 30.05 6.43
N LYS A 199 -2.38 28.92 6.08
CA LYS A 199 -1.00 28.59 6.38
C LYS A 199 -0.31 28.14 5.09
N THR A 200 0.86 28.71 4.83
CA THR A 200 1.73 28.21 3.76
C THR A 200 2.37 26.92 4.23
N ILE A 201 2.06 25.83 3.54
CA ILE A 201 2.69 24.52 3.69
C ILE A 201 3.58 24.26 2.47
N TYR A 202 4.57 23.39 2.62
CA TYR A 202 5.40 22.94 1.50
C TYR A 202 4.96 21.54 1.10
N VAL A 203 4.71 21.35 -0.19
CA VAL A 203 4.24 20.08 -0.76
C VAL A 203 5.17 19.64 -1.87
N LEU A 204 5.27 18.33 -2.08
CA LEU A 204 6.01 17.80 -3.22
C LEU A 204 5.18 17.89 -4.49
N ASP A 205 5.84 18.28 -5.57
CA ASP A 205 5.30 18.35 -6.91
C ASP A 205 6.20 17.58 -7.86
N LEU A 206 5.60 16.70 -8.68
CA LEU A 206 6.31 15.83 -9.61
C LEU A 206 5.87 16.17 -11.03
N LYS A 207 6.84 16.49 -11.89
CA LYS A 207 6.59 16.95 -13.27
C LYS A 207 7.52 16.29 -14.27
N LEU A 208 7.01 16.15 -15.49
CA LEU A 208 7.80 15.78 -16.67
C LEU A 208 8.10 17.07 -17.45
N GLU A 209 9.18 17.77 -17.12
CA GLU A 209 9.50 19.07 -17.75
C GLU A 209 10.43 18.98 -18.93
N ASN A 210 11.38 18.05 -18.87
CA ASN A 210 12.45 17.93 -19.86
C ASN A 210 12.02 17.20 -21.15
N VAL A 211 10.71 16.96 -21.33
CA VAL A 211 10.15 16.26 -22.49
C VAL A 211 8.92 16.99 -23.01
N LYS A 212 8.91 17.33 -24.30
CA LYS A 212 7.70 17.84 -24.95
C LYS A 212 6.69 16.72 -25.09
N MET A 213 5.42 17.03 -24.88
CA MET A 213 4.32 16.07 -24.99
C MET A 213 4.34 15.31 -26.33
N MET A 214 4.53 16.02 -27.45
CA MET A 214 4.58 15.39 -28.78
C MET A 214 5.73 14.39 -28.92
N ASP A 215 6.90 14.71 -28.38
CA ASP A 215 8.07 13.83 -28.42
C ASP A 215 7.83 12.58 -27.56
N LEU A 216 7.16 12.74 -26.41
CA LEU A 216 6.75 11.63 -25.56
C LEU A 216 5.78 10.71 -26.30
N LEU A 217 4.69 11.27 -26.85
CA LEU A 217 3.66 10.49 -27.57
C LEU A 217 4.26 9.73 -28.76
N ASN A 218 5.18 10.35 -29.50
CA ASN A 218 5.86 9.71 -30.63
C ASN A 218 6.78 8.56 -30.18
N LYS A 219 7.50 8.72 -29.06
CA LYS A 219 8.38 7.67 -28.52
C LYS A 219 7.58 6.51 -27.93
N VAL A 220 6.48 6.79 -27.23
CA VAL A 220 5.61 5.77 -26.60
C VAL A 220 5.07 4.75 -27.61
N ALA A 221 4.88 5.13 -28.87
CA ALA A 221 4.49 4.21 -29.94
C ALA A 221 5.54 3.11 -30.25
N THR A 222 6.80 3.34 -29.85
CA THR A 222 7.95 2.46 -30.14
C THR A 222 8.50 1.73 -28.91
N ILE A 223 7.95 2.00 -27.71
CA ILE A 223 8.41 1.39 -26.47
C ILE A 223 7.92 -0.07 -26.40
N ALA A 224 8.86 -1.01 -26.36
CA ALA A 224 8.57 -2.42 -26.09
C ALA A 224 7.92 -2.60 -24.71
N LEU A 225 6.94 -3.50 -24.63
CA LEU A 225 6.13 -3.76 -23.43
C LEU A 225 6.86 -4.57 -22.35
N ASP A 226 8.12 -4.94 -22.55
CA ASP A 226 8.86 -5.69 -21.55
C ASP A 226 9.08 -4.81 -20.31
N GLU A 227 8.63 -5.30 -19.16
CA GLU A 227 8.78 -4.65 -17.85
C GLU A 227 10.17 -4.96 -17.29
N PRO A 228 11.12 -4.00 -17.29
CA PRO A 228 12.30 -4.16 -16.46
C PRO A 228 11.88 -4.00 -14.99
N THR A 229 11.52 -5.10 -14.34
CA THR A 229 11.30 -5.12 -12.90
C THR A 229 12.64 -5.19 -12.19
N MET A 230 13.04 -4.07 -11.58
CA MET A 230 14.14 -4.03 -10.63
C MET A 230 13.59 -4.19 -9.22
N ASP A 231 13.92 -5.30 -8.57
CA ASP A 231 13.66 -5.43 -7.15
C ASP A 231 14.65 -4.56 -6.37
N PHE A 232 14.15 -3.84 -5.37
CA PHE A 232 14.97 -3.03 -4.48
C PHE A 232 14.73 -3.37 -3.02
N GLU A 233 15.61 -2.86 -2.16
CA GLU A 233 15.47 -3.06 -0.73
C GLU A 233 14.17 -2.42 -0.25
N ARG A 234 13.35 -3.20 0.47
CA ARG A 234 12.11 -2.66 1.00
C ARG A 234 12.46 -1.61 2.08
N PRO A 235 11.67 -0.54 2.16
CA PRO A 235 11.62 0.34 3.31
C PRO A 235 11.82 -0.39 4.64
N ASN A 236 12.82 0.03 5.42
CA ASN A 236 12.90 -0.40 6.81
C ASN A 236 11.78 0.30 7.60
N ASP A 237 10.65 -0.40 7.79
CA ASP A 237 9.50 0.15 8.50
C ASP A 237 9.77 0.36 10.00
N ASN A 238 10.74 -0.36 10.57
CA ASN A 238 11.14 -0.21 11.98
C ASN A 238 11.87 1.11 12.24
N GLU A 239 12.39 1.75 11.19
CA GLU A 239 13.05 3.05 11.27
C GLU A 239 12.01 4.17 11.32
N MET A 240 11.94 4.88 12.45
CA MET A 240 11.07 6.04 12.60
C MET A 240 11.65 7.27 11.89
N PRO A 241 10.87 7.96 11.02
CA PRO A 241 11.30 9.22 10.43
C PRO A 241 11.35 10.34 11.48
N ASP A 242 12.56 10.73 11.88
CA ASP A 242 12.80 11.62 13.02
C ASP A 242 12.39 13.09 12.78
N ASP A 243 12.24 13.49 11.52
CA ASP A 243 11.72 14.78 11.10
C ASP A 243 10.19 14.82 11.00
N LEU A 244 9.53 13.67 11.08
CA LEU A 244 8.06 13.56 11.00
C LEU A 244 7.42 13.23 12.34
N TYR A 245 8.14 12.63 13.29
CA TYR A 245 7.63 12.26 14.61
C TYR A 245 8.26 13.08 15.72
N ILE A 246 7.42 13.59 16.63
CA ILE A 246 7.81 14.29 17.86
C ILE A 246 7.41 13.46 19.06
N GLU A 247 7.96 13.75 20.25
CA GLU A 247 7.67 13.01 21.49
C GLU A 247 6.18 12.79 21.74
N SER A 248 5.33 13.81 21.52
CA SER A 248 3.89 13.69 21.72
C SER A 248 3.17 12.83 20.68
N SER A 249 3.82 12.55 19.55
CA SER A 249 3.34 11.64 18.51
C SER A 249 3.81 10.20 18.72
N ILE A 250 4.67 9.95 19.70
CA ILE A 250 5.17 8.62 20.03
C ILE A 250 4.25 8.02 21.10
N VAL A 251 3.93 6.74 20.95
CA VAL A 251 3.20 5.98 21.97
C VAL A 251 4.18 5.67 23.11
N PRO A 252 3.88 6.08 24.37
CA PRO A 252 4.80 5.84 25.49
C PRO A 252 5.03 4.36 25.76
N ASP A 253 6.23 4.00 26.24
CA ASP A 253 6.55 2.59 26.53
C ASP A 253 5.62 1.96 27.58
N ASP A 254 5.21 2.74 28.57
CA ASP A 254 4.33 2.32 29.67
C ASP A 254 2.86 2.17 29.26
N SER A 255 2.49 2.52 28.02
CA SER A 255 1.12 2.30 27.55
C SER A 255 0.88 0.80 27.40
N ILE A 256 0.11 0.24 28.35
CA ILE A 256 -0.40 -1.13 28.29
C ILE A 256 -1.38 -1.19 27.11
N PRO A 257 -1.28 -2.18 26.21
CA PRO A 257 -2.29 -2.39 25.18
C PRO A 257 -3.63 -2.64 25.89
N SER A 258 -4.52 -1.66 25.93
CA SER A 258 -5.88 -1.89 26.40
C SER A 258 -6.52 -2.90 25.44
N GLN A 259 -6.79 -4.09 25.96
CA GLN A 259 -7.27 -5.22 25.18
C GLN A 259 -8.68 -4.95 24.64
N THR A 260 -8.87 -5.19 23.34
CA THR A 260 -9.97 -6.03 22.88
C THR A 260 -9.41 -7.07 21.94
N LEU A 261 -8.99 -8.19 22.55
CA LEU A 261 -8.83 -9.45 21.87
C LEU A 261 -10.21 -9.93 21.41
N SER A 262 -10.60 -9.64 20.19
CA SER A 262 -11.47 -10.56 19.44
C SER A 262 -10.54 -11.61 18.82
N SER A 263 -10.16 -12.58 19.64
CA SER A 263 -9.41 -13.76 19.23
C SER A 263 -10.14 -14.46 18.08
N ILE A 264 -9.51 -14.52 16.91
CA ILE A 264 -9.85 -15.51 15.89
C ILE A 264 -9.49 -16.88 16.51
N PRO A 265 -10.40 -17.87 16.60
CA PRO A 265 -10.06 -19.17 17.13
C PRO A 265 -9.03 -19.84 16.22
N LYS A 266 -7.89 -20.24 16.79
CA LYS A 266 -6.94 -21.16 16.14
C LYS A 266 -7.66 -22.48 15.87
N SER A 267 -8.04 -22.76 14.63
CA SER A 267 -8.40 -24.13 14.24
C SER A 267 -7.14 -24.89 13.87
N THR A 268 -6.90 -25.95 14.63
CA THR A 268 -5.85 -26.95 14.39
C THR A 268 -6.23 -27.74 13.13
N ILE A 269 -5.47 -27.63 12.04
CA ILE A 269 -5.59 -28.55 10.92
C ILE A 269 -4.19 -29.09 10.58
N ASN A 270 -4.01 -30.37 10.93
CA ASN A 270 -2.90 -31.21 10.47
C ASN A 270 -3.03 -31.43 8.94
N PRO A 271 -1.92 -31.45 8.18
CA PRO A 271 -1.98 -31.65 6.73
C PRO A 271 -2.02 -33.13 6.37
N GLN A 272 -3.02 -33.57 5.58
CA GLN A 272 -2.92 -34.78 4.76
C GLN A 272 -3.64 -34.63 3.40
N PRO A 273 -3.18 -35.35 2.36
CA PRO A 273 -3.14 -34.85 0.99
C PRO A 273 -4.36 -35.20 0.13
N ALA A 274 -4.57 -34.38 -0.90
CA ALA A 274 -5.65 -34.44 -1.88
C ALA A 274 -5.64 -35.72 -2.74
N LYS A 275 -6.84 -36.21 -3.08
CA LYS A 275 -7.08 -37.14 -4.18
C LYS A 275 -8.08 -36.53 -5.17
N GLN A 276 -7.69 -36.54 -6.44
CA GLN A 276 -8.40 -36.04 -7.62
C GLN A 276 -9.47 -37.05 -8.10
N ASN A 277 -10.61 -36.58 -8.63
CA ASN A 277 -11.09 -36.85 -10.00
C ASN A 277 -12.54 -36.40 -10.30
N PRO A 278 -12.92 -36.25 -11.59
CA PRO A 278 -13.85 -35.21 -12.08
C PRO A 278 -15.21 -35.75 -12.55
N ILE A 279 -16.22 -34.88 -12.70
CA ILE A 279 -17.42 -35.15 -13.51
C ILE A 279 -17.80 -33.94 -14.37
N SER A 280 -17.95 -34.21 -15.66
CA SER A 280 -18.30 -33.34 -16.79
C SER A 280 -19.81 -33.29 -17.05
N GLY A 281 -20.32 -32.15 -17.55
CA GLY A 281 -21.49 -32.13 -18.43
C GLY A 281 -22.49 -31.00 -18.19
N LEU A 282 -22.18 -29.79 -18.65
CA LEU A 282 -23.09 -28.67 -18.99
C LEU A 282 -22.31 -27.67 -19.89
N PRO A 283 -22.97 -26.86 -20.73
CA PRO A 283 -22.32 -26.12 -21.81
C PRO A 283 -21.37 -25.03 -21.29
N VAL A 284 -20.16 -25.01 -21.85
CA VAL A 284 -19.03 -24.17 -21.47
C VAL A 284 -19.04 -22.88 -22.29
N ILE A 285 -19.01 -21.72 -21.61
CA ILE A 285 -18.78 -20.42 -22.26
C ILE A 285 -17.35 -19.98 -21.89
N PRO A 286 -16.49 -19.62 -22.86
CA PRO A 286 -15.08 -19.30 -22.61
C PRO A 286 -14.90 -18.04 -21.75
N VAL A 287 -13.88 -18.06 -20.88
CA VAL A 287 -13.51 -17.04 -19.86
C VAL A 287 -13.06 -15.68 -20.44
N ALA A 288 -13.39 -15.39 -21.70
CA ALA A 288 -12.93 -14.18 -22.41
C ALA A 288 -13.93 -13.00 -22.38
N ASP A 289 -15.18 -13.18 -21.95
CA ASP A 289 -16.21 -12.13 -21.94
C ASP A 289 -16.88 -12.02 -20.56
N LEU A 290 -16.18 -11.45 -19.57
CA LEU A 290 -16.79 -11.11 -18.28
C LEU A 290 -17.19 -9.62 -18.29
N GLY A 291 -18.51 -9.36 -18.22
CA GLY A 291 -19.06 -8.00 -18.11
C GLY A 291 -18.97 -7.44 -16.68
N GLU A 292 -19.27 -6.14 -16.51
CA GLU A 292 -19.32 -5.51 -15.19
C GLU A 292 -20.31 -6.24 -14.25
N GLY A 293 -19.83 -6.69 -13.08
CA GLY A 293 -20.64 -7.39 -12.07
C GLY A 293 -20.63 -8.93 -12.15
N GLU A 294 -19.82 -9.50 -13.06
CA GLU A 294 -19.66 -10.95 -13.23
C GLU A 294 -18.33 -11.42 -12.64
N THR A 295 -18.39 -12.45 -11.77
CA THR A 295 -17.21 -12.97 -11.05
C THR A 295 -17.19 -14.50 -11.07
N VAL A 296 -15.99 -15.07 -11.07
CA VAL A 296 -15.77 -16.52 -11.01
C VAL A 296 -15.20 -16.86 -9.63
N GLY A 297 -15.81 -17.83 -8.96
CA GLY A 297 -15.35 -18.32 -7.66
C GLY A 297 -15.53 -19.82 -7.52
N VAL A 298 -14.87 -20.40 -6.52
CA VAL A 298 -14.94 -21.82 -6.21
C VAL A 298 -15.80 -22.00 -4.97
N LEU A 299 -16.79 -22.89 -5.04
CA LEU A 299 -17.65 -23.21 -3.91
C LEU A 299 -16.84 -23.88 -2.79
N VAL A 300 -16.65 -23.21 -1.66
CA VAL A 300 -15.96 -23.75 -0.48
C VAL A 300 -16.94 -24.46 0.44
N ASP A 301 -18.11 -23.86 0.67
CA ASP A 301 -19.14 -24.44 1.55
C ASP A 301 -20.55 -23.96 1.22
N SER A 302 -21.57 -24.72 1.61
CA SER A 302 -22.98 -24.35 1.50
C SER A 302 -23.78 -24.78 2.74
N GLU A 303 -24.43 -23.82 3.40
CA GLU A 303 -25.32 -24.04 4.54
C GLU A 303 -26.77 -23.77 4.16
N PHE A 304 -27.65 -24.76 4.34
CA PHE A 304 -29.09 -24.63 4.08
C PHE A 304 -29.85 -24.35 5.37
N LYS A 305 -30.68 -23.30 5.38
CA LYS A 305 -31.51 -22.91 6.53
C LYS A 305 -32.94 -22.67 6.07
N LYS A 306 -33.91 -23.06 6.89
CA LYS A 306 -35.32 -22.84 6.62
C LYS A 306 -35.85 -21.76 7.53
N HIS A 307 -36.42 -20.70 6.96
CA HIS A 307 -37.01 -19.60 7.73
C HIS A 307 -38.40 -19.27 7.20
N LYS A 308 -39.41 -19.33 8.10
CA LYS A 308 -40.82 -19.04 7.78
C LYS A 308 -41.38 -19.78 6.55
N GLY A 309 -40.98 -21.03 6.36
CA GLY A 309 -41.46 -21.88 5.25
C GLY A 309 -40.69 -21.74 3.94
N GLN A 310 -39.75 -20.80 3.84
CA GLN A 310 -38.88 -20.59 2.69
C GLN A 310 -37.47 -21.14 2.98
N ASP A 311 -36.87 -21.82 2.00
CA ASP A 311 -35.52 -22.35 2.09
C ASP A 311 -34.51 -21.27 1.65
N PHE A 312 -33.44 -21.11 2.43
CA PHE A 312 -32.33 -20.21 2.15
C PHE A 312 -31.03 -21.00 2.13
N VAL A 313 -30.08 -20.58 1.30
CA VAL A 313 -28.74 -21.13 1.28
C VAL A 313 -27.71 -20.02 1.44
N LYS A 314 -26.77 -20.22 2.35
CA LYS A 314 -25.57 -19.41 2.52
C LYS A 314 -24.40 -20.15 1.88
N LEU A 315 -23.78 -19.53 0.89
CA LEU A 315 -22.64 -20.01 0.14
C LEU A 315 -21.38 -19.33 0.66
N THR A 316 -20.32 -20.10 0.85
CA THR A 316 -18.96 -19.57 1.02
C THR A 316 -18.20 -19.86 -0.25
N ILE A 317 -17.70 -18.81 -0.89
CA ILE A 317 -17.12 -18.87 -2.23
C ILE A 317 -15.75 -18.24 -2.18
N GLU A 318 -14.73 -18.92 -2.68
CA GLU A 318 -13.38 -18.37 -2.82
C GLU A 318 -13.23 -17.78 -4.22
N MET A 319 -13.01 -16.48 -4.32
CA MET A 319 -12.96 -15.77 -5.59
C MET A 319 -11.67 -16.16 -6.34
N ALA A 320 -11.79 -16.63 -7.58
CA ALA A 320 -10.66 -17.20 -8.31
C ALA A 320 -9.55 -16.18 -8.64
N ARG A 321 -9.89 -14.88 -8.70
CA ARG A 321 -8.94 -13.79 -9.01
C ARG A 321 -8.23 -13.22 -7.80
N THR A 322 -8.91 -13.10 -6.66
CA THR A 322 -8.36 -12.42 -5.46
C THR A 322 -8.02 -13.40 -4.33
N GLY A 323 -8.55 -14.63 -4.37
CA GLY A 323 -8.43 -15.60 -3.28
C GLY A 323 -9.31 -15.27 -2.07
N ASP A 324 -10.10 -14.19 -2.13
CA ASP A 324 -10.96 -13.78 -1.03
C ASP A 324 -12.13 -14.74 -0.87
N ARG A 325 -12.51 -15.01 0.39
CA ARG A 325 -13.72 -15.77 0.71
C ARG A 325 -14.89 -14.84 0.90
N VAL A 326 -15.85 -14.94 0.00
CA VAL A 326 -17.08 -14.17 0.02
C VAL A 326 -18.20 -15.08 0.49
N GLU A 327 -18.96 -14.61 1.47
CA GLU A 327 -20.20 -15.24 1.88
C GLU A 327 -21.36 -14.61 1.14
N ALA A 328 -22.19 -15.40 0.48
CA ALA A 328 -23.33 -14.94 -0.28
C ALA A 328 -24.58 -15.74 0.13
N MET A 329 -25.76 -15.12 0.06
CA MET A 329 -27.00 -15.79 0.46
C MET A 329 -28.07 -15.63 -0.61
N THR A 330 -28.83 -16.70 -0.87
CA THR A 330 -30.01 -16.65 -1.73
C THR A 330 -31.15 -17.47 -1.13
N GLY A 331 -32.38 -17.00 -1.34
CA GLY A 331 -33.63 -17.67 -0.95
C GLY A 331 -34.53 -17.98 -2.14
N GLU A 332 -33.99 -17.87 -3.36
CA GLU A 332 -34.71 -18.17 -4.60
C GLU A 332 -34.77 -19.68 -4.81
N THR A 333 -35.99 -20.22 -4.92
CA THR A 333 -36.24 -21.66 -4.88
C THR A 333 -35.49 -22.44 -5.96
N GLU A 334 -35.36 -21.87 -7.17
CA GLU A 334 -34.63 -22.50 -8.27
C GLU A 334 -33.12 -22.57 -7.99
N LEU A 335 -32.52 -21.45 -7.55
CA LEU A 335 -31.10 -21.39 -7.18
C LEU A 335 -30.78 -22.28 -5.99
N VAL A 336 -31.63 -22.29 -4.96
CA VAL A 336 -31.49 -23.17 -3.80
C VAL A 336 -31.52 -24.65 -4.23
N SER A 337 -32.36 -25.02 -5.19
CA SER A 337 -32.42 -26.40 -5.70
C SER A 337 -31.17 -26.78 -6.52
N ALA A 338 -30.64 -25.85 -7.32
CA ALA A 338 -29.41 -26.05 -8.11
C ALA A 338 -28.18 -26.17 -7.20
N ILE A 339 -28.06 -25.30 -6.19
CA ILE A 339 -26.95 -25.28 -5.23
C ILE A 339 -26.90 -26.56 -4.37
N ARG A 340 -28.05 -27.18 -4.06
CA ARG A 340 -28.11 -28.48 -3.37
C ARG A 340 -27.40 -29.61 -4.13
N GLN A 341 -27.26 -29.48 -5.45
CA GLN A 341 -26.64 -30.50 -6.30
C GLN A 341 -25.13 -30.26 -6.52
N LEU A 342 -24.58 -29.13 -6.06
CA LEU A 342 -23.17 -28.78 -6.23
C LEU A 342 -22.30 -29.43 -5.15
N GLN A 343 -21.08 -29.83 -5.54
CA GLN A 343 -20.08 -30.34 -4.61
C GLN A 343 -19.11 -29.24 -4.22
N LYS A 344 -18.46 -29.39 -3.05
CA LYS A 344 -17.38 -28.50 -2.64
C LYS A 344 -16.25 -28.59 -3.67
N GLY A 345 -15.70 -27.45 -4.07
CA GLY A 345 -14.69 -27.34 -5.11
C GLY A 345 -15.23 -27.09 -6.52
N THR A 346 -16.56 -27.02 -6.71
CA THR A 346 -17.13 -26.66 -8.02
C THR A 346 -16.90 -25.17 -8.32
N THR A 347 -16.35 -24.88 -9.50
CA THR A 347 -16.20 -23.51 -10.01
C THR A 347 -17.56 -23.00 -10.49
N ILE A 348 -17.93 -21.82 -10.00
CA ILE A 348 -19.21 -21.18 -10.23
C ILE A 348 -19.01 -19.75 -10.71
N HIS A 349 -19.79 -19.38 -11.72
CA HIS A 349 -19.96 -18.03 -12.22
C HIS A 349 -21.09 -17.38 -11.45
N ILE A 350 -20.83 -16.17 -10.96
CA ILE A 350 -21.73 -15.43 -10.08
C ILE A 350 -21.96 -14.06 -10.68
N LYS A 351 -23.23 -13.76 -10.92
CA LYS A 351 -23.68 -12.43 -11.29
C LYS A 351 -24.40 -11.80 -10.10
N SER A 352 -23.88 -10.67 -9.62
CA SER A 352 -24.48 -9.92 -8.49
C SER A 352 -24.62 -8.45 -8.83
N THR A 353 -25.74 -7.84 -8.45
CA THR A 353 -26.10 -6.46 -8.85
C THR A 353 -25.70 -5.37 -7.86
N LYS A 354 -25.19 -5.67 -6.66
CA LYS A 354 -24.73 -4.62 -5.71
C LYS A 354 -23.62 -5.12 -4.78
N LEU A 355 -22.42 -4.59 -4.96
CA LEU A 355 -21.30 -4.67 -4.02
C LEU A 355 -21.13 -3.31 -3.32
N GLU A 356 -22.11 -2.88 -2.53
CA GLU A 356 -21.93 -1.80 -1.55
C GLU A 356 -22.65 -2.10 -0.22
N ARG A 357 -21.88 -2.03 0.87
CA ARG A 357 -22.23 -1.83 2.28
C ARG A 357 -23.63 -2.29 2.75
N VAL A 358 -23.87 -3.60 2.77
CA VAL A 358 -24.77 -4.32 3.73
C VAL A 358 -24.13 -5.71 3.95
N PRO A 359 -24.15 -6.33 5.15
CA PRO A 359 -23.48 -7.62 5.33
C PRO A 359 -24.24 -8.69 4.53
N THR A 360 -23.51 -9.40 3.67
CA THR A 360 -23.94 -10.52 2.78
C THR A 360 -24.52 -10.09 1.41
N PRO A 361 -23.76 -10.19 0.30
CA PRO A 361 -24.30 -10.05 -1.06
C PRO A 361 -25.40 -11.09 -1.36
N VAL A 362 -26.43 -10.64 -2.09
CA VAL A 362 -27.51 -11.50 -2.58
C VAL A 362 -27.17 -11.96 -3.99
N ILE A 363 -27.18 -13.28 -4.21
CA ILE A 363 -26.92 -13.89 -5.54
C ILE A 363 -28.19 -13.80 -6.36
N GLN A 364 -28.07 -13.27 -7.59
CA GLN A 364 -29.19 -13.18 -8.53
C GLN A 364 -29.10 -14.21 -9.66
N GLU A 365 -27.90 -14.65 -10.04
CA GLU A 365 -27.72 -15.65 -11.08
C GLU A 365 -26.46 -16.47 -10.80
N LEU A 366 -26.54 -17.79 -11.02
CA LEU A 366 -25.44 -18.72 -10.81
C LEU A 366 -25.34 -19.67 -12.01
N ALA A 367 -24.16 -19.72 -12.65
CA ALA A 367 -23.86 -20.68 -13.71
C ALA A 367 -22.61 -21.49 -13.36
N ILE A 368 -22.51 -22.75 -13.80
CA ILE A 368 -21.34 -23.60 -13.51
C ILE A 368 -20.28 -23.34 -14.58
N VAL A 369 -19.03 -23.08 -14.18
CA VAL A 369 -17.89 -22.94 -15.12
C VAL A 369 -17.08 -24.23 -15.04
N SER A 370 -16.81 -24.87 -16.18
CA SER A 370 -15.99 -26.10 -16.24
C SER A 370 -14.53 -25.83 -15.89
#